data_AF-A0A3B8NFZ0-F1
#
_entry.id   AF-A0A3B8NFZ0-F1
#
_cell.length_a   1.000
_cell.length_b   1.000
_cell.length_c   1.000
_cell.angle_alpha   90.00
_cell.angle_beta   90.00
_cell.angle_gamma   90.00
#
_symmetry.space_group_name_H-M   'P 1'
#
loop_
_entity.id
_entity.type
_entity.pdbx_description
1 polymer ?
#
loop_
_entity_poly.entity_id
_entity_poly.type
_entity_poly.pdbx_seq_one_letter_code
_entity_poly.pdbx_strand_id
1 'polypeptide(L)'
;KKISGGLNDLLDTNKYPVSTSDIEALLVFDHQVRMQYVLLESTYKVRQALYDHKKSLDQENIDDLKSLIKEVTESVVSELLFKEEFPLGGKVVSGNGKGKFAEDFRSRGKADSKGRSLRDFDLKDRLFRYRCSYLIYSSSFMAFPEILKSSVINRIKEVLSLESVQLGYEYLQNQEKKAIFEILSETLPGF
;
A
#
# COMPACT_ATOMS: atom_id res chain seq x y z
N LYS A 1 27.88 13.27 14.32
CA LYS A 1 28.87 12.42 13.60
C LYS A 1 28.33 12.24 12.18
N LYS A 2 29.03 12.72 11.15
CA LYS A 2 28.63 12.54 9.75
C LYS A 2 28.74 11.05 9.41
N ILE A 3 27.64 10.40 9.07
CA ILE A 3 27.66 9.11 8.37
C ILE A 3 27.64 9.49 6.89
N SER A 4 28.80 9.85 6.35
CA SER A 4 28.98 10.13 4.91
C SER A 4 29.64 8.97 4.19
N GLY A 5 29.73 7.82 4.86
CA GLY A 5 30.36 6.61 4.35
C GLY A 5 29.32 5.64 3.81
N GLY A 6 29.59 5.06 2.63
CA GLY A 6 28.73 4.03 2.05
C GLY A 6 28.74 2.76 2.90
N LEU A 7 27.95 1.75 2.51
CA LEU A 7 27.82 0.49 3.25
C LEU A 7 29.18 -0.22 3.51
N ASN A 8 30.15 -0.02 2.60
CA ASN A 8 31.52 -0.53 2.71
C ASN A 8 32.29 0.01 3.92
N ASP A 9 31.91 1.18 4.44
CA ASP A 9 32.58 1.80 5.59
C ASP A 9 32.05 1.25 6.92
N LEU A 10 30.92 0.54 6.89
CA LEU A 10 30.28 -0.07 8.05
C LEU A 10 30.47 -1.59 8.09
N LEU A 11 30.56 -2.25 6.93
CA LEU A 11 30.55 -3.70 6.79
C LEU A 11 31.41 -4.15 5.59
N ASP A 12 32.05 -5.32 5.70
CA ASP A 12 32.75 -5.96 4.58
C ASP A 12 31.73 -6.56 3.60
N THR A 13 31.46 -5.82 2.51
CA THR A 13 30.43 -6.15 1.53
C THR A 13 30.80 -7.31 0.60
N ASN A 14 32.07 -7.74 0.56
CA ASN A 14 32.52 -8.88 -0.25
C ASN A 14 32.03 -10.23 0.32
N LYS A 15 31.57 -10.25 1.57
CA LYS A 15 30.98 -11.43 2.21
C LYS A 15 29.50 -11.63 1.84
N TYR A 16 28.91 -10.68 1.14
CA TYR A 16 27.50 -10.73 0.72
C TYR A 16 27.40 -10.95 -0.79
N PRO A 17 26.37 -11.67 -1.27
CA PRO A 17 26.22 -12.00 -2.70
C PRO A 17 26.18 -10.78 -3.64
N VAL A 18 25.77 -9.63 -3.12
CA VAL A 18 25.74 -8.35 -3.83
C VAL A 18 26.20 -7.27 -2.85
N SER A 19 27.20 -6.49 -3.25
CA SER A 19 27.77 -5.41 -2.41
C SER A 19 26.90 -4.15 -2.37
N THR A 20 25.83 -4.11 -3.18
CA THR A 20 24.83 -3.04 -3.23
C THR A 20 23.53 -3.49 -2.56
N SER A 21 23.42 -3.29 -1.24
CA SER A 21 22.12 -3.28 -0.58
C SER A 21 21.55 -1.86 -0.65
N ASP A 22 20.46 -1.71 -1.39
CA ASP A 22 19.76 -0.45 -1.57
C ASP A 22 18.76 -0.25 -0.41
N ILE A 23 18.77 0.93 0.19
CA ILE A 23 17.87 1.30 1.29
C ILE A 23 16.39 1.26 0.84
N GLU A 24 16.14 1.50 -0.44
CA GLU A 24 14.86 1.36 -1.12
C GLU A 24 14.28 -0.05 -0.97
N ALA A 25 15.11 -1.08 -1.07
CA ALA A 25 14.67 -2.47 -0.96
C ALA A 25 14.19 -2.78 0.47
N LEU A 26 14.86 -2.24 1.49
CA LEU A 26 14.46 -2.39 2.87
C LEU A 26 13.14 -1.65 3.16
N LEU A 27 12.99 -0.42 2.68
CA LEU A 27 11.76 0.36 2.86
C LEU A 27 10.56 -0.30 2.18
N VAL A 28 10.76 -0.80 0.95
CA VAL A 28 9.73 -1.58 0.25
C VAL A 28 9.40 -2.86 1.02
N PHE A 29 10.41 -3.57 1.51
CA PHE A 29 10.18 -4.80 2.26
C PHE A 29 9.39 -4.56 3.54
N ASP A 30 9.71 -3.50 4.29
CA ASP A 30 8.98 -3.11 5.51
C ASP A 30 7.50 -2.85 5.20
N HIS A 31 7.22 -2.04 4.17
CA HIS A 31 5.87 -1.81 3.66
C HIS A 31 5.17 -3.11 3.25
N GLN A 32 5.88 -4.01 2.55
CA GLN A 32 5.32 -5.29 2.12
C GLN A 32 4.90 -6.17 3.29
N VAL A 33 5.74 -6.28 4.32
CA VAL A 33 5.45 -7.10 5.50
C VAL A 33 4.22 -6.57 6.19
N ARG A 34 4.16 -5.26 6.44
CA ARG A 34 3.04 -4.60 7.12
C ARG A 34 1.73 -4.74 6.34
N MET A 35 1.75 -4.44 5.05
CA MET A 35 0.56 -4.57 4.21
C MET A 35 0.08 -6.03 4.09
N GLN A 36 0.98 -7.00 3.93
CA GLN A 36 0.58 -8.41 3.87
C GLN A 36 -0.05 -8.89 5.18
N TYR A 37 0.47 -8.44 6.32
CA TYR A 37 -0.15 -8.70 7.63
C TYR A 37 -1.59 -8.18 7.67
N VAL A 38 -1.80 -6.91 7.30
CA VAL A 38 -3.14 -6.28 7.28
C VAL A 38 -4.09 -7.02 6.34
N LEU A 39 -3.65 -7.39 5.12
CA LEU A 39 -4.47 -8.15 4.18
C LEU A 39 -4.87 -9.52 4.75
N LEU A 40 -3.92 -10.23 5.34
CA LEU A 40 -4.15 -11.57 5.88
C LEU A 40 -5.12 -11.53 7.06
N GLU A 41 -4.83 -10.67 8.04
CA GLU A 41 -5.65 -10.49 9.24
C GLU A 41 -7.09 -10.11 8.87
N SER A 42 -7.25 -9.14 7.97
CA SER A 42 -8.56 -8.68 7.48
C SER A 42 -9.35 -9.80 6.82
N THR A 43 -8.68 -10.63 6.01
CA THR A 43 -9.29 -11.78 5.34
C THR A 43 -9.82 -12.79 6.35
N TYR A 44 -9.03 -13.13 7.36
CA TYR A 44 -9.44 -14.10 8.38
C TYR A 44 -10.57 -13.57 9.26
N LYS A 45 -10.49 -12.31 9.72
CA LYS A 45 -11.56 -11.67 10.51
C LYS A 45 -12.90 -11.72 9.79
N VAL A 46 -12.94 -11.31 8.53
CA VAL A 46 -14.19 -11.30 7.76
C VAL A 46 -14.68 -12.71 7.45
N ARG A 47 -13.79 -13.66 7.12
CA ARG A 47 -14.20 -15.05 6.88
C ARG A 47 -14.80 -15.69 8.13
N GLN A 48 -14.21 -15.46 9.30
CA GLN A 48 -14.72 -15.95 10.58
C GLN A 48 -16.11 -15.37 10.86
N ALA A 49 -16.26 -14.05 10.73
CA ALA A 49 -17.55 -13.40 10.97
C ALA A 49 -18.65 -13.86 10.00
N LEU A 50 -18.32 -14.07 8.72
CA LEU A 50 -19.26 -14.64 7.75
C LEU A 50 -19.67 -16.07 8.11
N TYR A 51 -18.73 -16.88 8.61
CA TYR A 51 -19.01 -18.24 9.05
C TYR A 51 -19.93 -18.24 10.27
N ASP A 52 -19.64 -17.43 11.29
CA ASP A 52 -20.44 -17.32 12.50
C ASP A 52 -21.84 -16.77 12.20
N HIS A 53 -21.94 -15.75 11.36
CA HIS A 53 -23.20 -15.19 10.91
C HIS A 53 -24.08 -16.22 10.18
N LYS A 54 -23.50 -17.07 9.33
CA LYS A 54 -24.24 -18.14 8.65
C LYS A 54 -24.76 -19.20 9.62
N LYS A 55 -24.05 -19.43 10.73
CA LYS A 55 -24.39 -20.45 11.73
C LYS A 55 -25.51 -19.99 12.66
N SER A 56 -25.60 -18.71 12.98
CA SER A 56 -26.46 -18.23 14.05
C SER A 56 -27.95 -18.07 13.72
N LEU A 57 -28.38 -18.12 12.45
CA LEU A 57 -29.79 -17.93 11.98
C LEU A 57 -30.51 -16.64 12.45
N ASP A 58 -29.93 -15.86 13.36
CA ASP A 58 -30.50 -14.66 13.97
C ASP A 58 -30.15 -13.38 13.20
N GLN A 59 -31.17 -12.55 12.97
CA GLN A 59 -31.07 -11.24 12.32
C GLN A 59 -30.25 -10.22 13.13
N GLU A 60 -30.10 -10.41 14.45
CA GLU A 60 -29.32 -9.51 15.32
C GLU A 60 -27.82 -9.45 14.94
N ASN A 61 -27.29 -10.49 14.29
CA ASN A 61 -25.86 -10.56 13.92
C ASN A 61 -25.50 -9.76 12.66
N ILE A 62 -26.47 -9.15 11.96
CA ILE A 62 -26.21 -8.44 10.70
C ILE A 62 -25.48 -7.12 10.96
N ASP A 63 -25.87 -6.37 11.99
CA ASP A 63 -25.30 -5.06 12.26
C ASP A 63 -23.87 -5.16 12.82
N ASP A 64 -23.59 -6.18 13.64
CA ASP A 64 -22.24 -6.52 14.08
C ASP A 64 -21.32 -6.87 12.90
N LEU A 65 -21.81 -7.68 11.95
CA LEU A 65 -21.05 -8.02 10.74
C LEU A 65 -20.74 -6.78 9.90
N LYS A 66 -21.73 -5.89 9.70
CA LYS A 66 -21.52 -4.63 8.97
C LYS A 66 -20.51 -3.73 9.68
N SER A 67 -20.61 -3.61 11.00
CA SER A 67 -19.69 -2.80 11.81
C SER A 67 -18.26 -3.32 11.68
N LEU A 68 -18.07 -4.63 11.81
CA LEU A 68 -16.76 -5.27 11.63
C LEU A 68 -16.21 -5.05 10.22
N ILE A 69 -17.02 -5.24 9.18
CA ILE A 69 -16.57 -5.03 7.79
C ILE A 69 -16.13 -3.58 7.60
N LYS A 70 -16.85 -2.61 8.16
CA LYS A 70 -16.48 -1.19 8.10
C LYS A 70 -15.14 -0.92 8.80
N GLU A 71 -14.94 -1.46 9.99
CA GLU A 71 -13.68 -1.33 10.74
C GLU A 71 -12.49 -1.93 9.96
N VAL A 72 -12.64 -3.17 9.50
CA VAL A 72 -11.62 -3.87 8.71
C VAL A 72 -11.35 -3.12 7.39
N THR A 73 -12.39 -2.60 6.75
CA THR A 73 -12.25 -1.79 5.53
C THR A 73 -11.38 -0.57 5.79
N GLU A 74 -11.65 0.19 6.85
CA GLU A 74 -10.90 1.41 7.15
C GLU A 74 -9.43 1.10 7.51
N SER A 75 -9.17 -0.02 8.20
CA SER A 75 -7.81 -0.51 8.47
C SER A 75 -7.03 -0.80 7.17
N VAL A 76 -7.64 -1.56 6.24
CA VAL A 76 -7.02 -1.88 4.96
C VAL A 76 -6.81 -0.61 4.12
N VAL A 77 -7.79 0.29 4.05
CA VAL A 77 -7.70 1.52 3.24
C VAL A 77 -6.64 2.46 3.79
N SER A 78 -6.57 2.61 5.11
CA SER A 78 -5.55 3.43 5.77
C SER A 78 -4.14 2.96 5.41
N GLU A 79 -3.91 1.65 5.47
CA GLU A 79 -2.62 1.05 5.12
C GLU A 79 -2.34 1.14 3.61
N LEU A 80 -3.33 0.84 2.76
CA LEU A 80 -3.20 0.96 1.31
C LEU A 80 -2.85 2.38 0.87
N LEU A 81 -3.39 3.40 1.53
CA LEU A 81 -3.22 4.81 1.14
C LEU A 81 -2.08 5.52 1.90
N PHE A 82 -1.24 4.78 2.64
CA PHE A 82 -0.11 5.35 3.37
C PHE A 82 -0.54 6.42 4.39
N LYS A 83 -1.67 6.17 5.08
CA LYS A 83 -2.10 7.03 6.18
C LYS A 83 -1.05 6.99 7.29
N GLU A 84 -0.65 8.17 7.75
CA GLU A 84 0.39 8.35 8.78
C GLU A 84 1.78 7.79 8.39
N GLU A 85 2.08 7.72 7.09
CA GLU A 85 3.44 7.43 6.62
C GLU A 85 4.46 8.41 7.22
N PHE A 86 5.56 7.87 7.76
CA PHE A 86 6.62 8.68 8.32
C PHE A 86 7.44 9.35 7.19
N PRO A 87 7.64 10.68 7.22
CA PRO A 87 8.39 11.37 6.17
C PRO A 87 9.85 10.95 6.17
N LEU A 88 10.42 10.66 4.98
CA LEU A 88 11.80 10.19 4.82
C LEU A 88 12.87 11.28 5.09
N GLY A 89 12.45 12.55 5.21
CA GLY A 89 13.31 13.64 5.67
C GLY A 89 14.36 14.13 4.66
N GLY A 90 14.18 13.86 3.36
CA GLY A 90 14.86 14.54 2.24
C GLY A 90 16.35 14.26 2.05
N LYS A 91 17.04 13.62 3.00
CA LYS A 91 18.52 13.59 3.03
C LYS A 91 19.18 12.24 2.74
N VAL A 92 18.45 11.13 2.70
CA VAL A 92 19.10 9.82 2.93
C VAL A 92 18.74 8.69 1.94
N VAL A 93 17.74 8.84 1.07
CA VAL A 93 17.32 7.74 0.16
C VAL A 93 17.73 8.00 -1.29
N SER A 94 18.99 8.39 -1.51
CA SER A 94 19.66 7.95 -2.73
C SER A 94 20.43 6.71 -2.33
N GLY A 95 19.86 5.53 -2.62
CA GLY A 95 20.64 4.31 -2.74
C GLY A 95 21.85 4.57 -3.63
N ASN A 96 22.80 3.67 -3.64
CA ASN A 96 24.14 3.91 -4.20
C ASN A 96 24.14 4.16 -5.73
N GLY A 97 22.97 4.34 -6.37
CA GLY A 97 22.74 4.56 -7.80
C GLY A 97 23.16 3.37 -8.65
N LYS A 98 23.56 2.27 -8.00
CA LYS A 98 24.28 1.14 -8.57
C LYS A 98 23.51 -0.18 -8.44
N GLY A 99 22.47 -0.24 -7.61
CA GLY A 99 21.64 -1.43 -7.50
C GLY A 99 20.50 -1.42 -8.51
N LYS A 100 20.19 -2.61 -9.03
CA LYS A 100 19.14 -2.84 -10.04
C LYS A 100 17.73 -2.90 -9.44
N PHE A 101 17.61 -2.91 -8.11
CA PHE A 101 16.33 -3.13 -7.43
C PHE A 101 15.29 -2.08 -7.83
N ALA A 102 15.63 -0.79 -7.84
CA ALA A 102 14.65 0.25 -8.15
C ALA A 102 14.15 0.19 -9.61
N GLU A 103 14.99 -0.27 -10.54
CA GLU A 103 14.61 -0.50 -11.93
C GLU A 103 13.74 -1.76 -12.08
N ASP A 104 14.19 -2.88 -11.51
CA ASP A 104 13.46 -4.15 -11.51
C ASP A 104 12.11 -4.05 -10.80
N PHE A 105 12.04 -3.24 -9.74
CA PHE A 105 10.82 -3.02 -9.00
C PHE A 105 9.81 -2.21 -9.83
N ARG A 106 10.25 -1.12 -10.47
CA ARG A 106 9.40 -0.27 -11.32
C ARG A 106 8.94 -0.99 -12.59
N SER A 107 9.80 -1.79 -13.23
CA SER A 107 9.47 -2.53 -14.46
C SER A 107 8.36 -3.56 -14.27
N ARG A 108 8.13 -4.02 -13.02
CA ARG A 108 7.00 -4.89 -12.65
C ARG A 108 5.70 -4.14 -12.38
N GLY A 109 5.71 -2.82 -12.49
CA GLY A 109 4.55 -1.97 -12.27
C GLY A 109 3.51 -2.12 -13.39
N LYS A 110 2.23 -2.04 -13.03
CA LYS A 110 1.19 -1.74 -14.00
C LYS A 110 1.19 -0.23 -14.23
N ALA A 111 1.35 0.19 -15.47
CA ALA A 111 1.32 1.58 -15.85
C ALA A 111 -0.02 1.92 -16.52
N ASP A 112 -0.52 3.11 -16.27
CA ASP A 112 -1.65 3.67 -17.02
C ASP A 112 -1.21 4.16 -18.41
N SER A 113 -2.14 4.67 -19.20
CA SER A 113 -1.90 5.25 -20.53
C SER A 113 -0.93 6.45 -20.52
N LYS A 114 -0.71 7.07 -19.36
CA LYS A 114 0.23 8.19 -19.17
C LYS A 114 1.60 7.71 -18.65
N GLY A 115 1.81 6.40 -18.52
CA GLY A 115 3.04 5.80 -18.04
C GLY A 115 3.26 5.88 -16.53
N ARG A 116 2.23 6.23 -15.74
CA ARG A 116 2.31 6.36 -14.28
C ARG A 116 2.03 5.00 -13.63
N SER A 117 2.77 4.67 -12.58
CA SER A 117 2.57 3.42 -11.83
C SER A 117 2.55 3.62 -10.32
N LEU A 118 1.78 2.80 -9.60
CA LEU A 118 1.83 2.73 -8.13
C LEU A 118 3.19 2.25 -7.58
N ARG A 119 4.09 1.78 -8.46
CA ARG A 119 5.46 1.43 -8.11
C ARG A 119 6.47 2.56 -8.35
N ASP A 120 6.02 3.72 -8.82
CA ASP A 120 6.89 4.87 -9.03
C ASP A 120 7.36 5.42 -7.69
N PHE A 121 8.68 5.45 -7.52
CA PHE A 121 9.35 5.97 -6.34
C PHE A 121 9.37 7.50 -6.32
N ASP A 122 9.26 8.08 -5.12
CA ASP A 122 9.58 9.49 -4.87
C ASP A 122 10.96 9.59 -4.19
N LEU A 123 11.14 8.88 -3.07
CA LEU A 123 12.38 8.72 -2.28
C LEU A 123 13.01 10.03 -1.80
N LYS A 124 12.31 11.16 -1.91
CA LYS A 124 12.72 12.43 -1.33
C LYS A 124 12.02 12.61 0.01
N ASP A 125 10.70 12.69 -0.04
CA ASP A 125 9.88 12.96 1.15
C ASP A 125 9.10 11.73 1.61
N ARG A 126 8.88 10.78 0.70
CA ARG A 126 8.00 9.61 0.86
C ARG A 126 8.48 8.43 0.02
N LEU A 127 7.97 7.22 0.29
CA LEU A 127 8.39 6.02 -0.42
C LEU A 127 7.93 6.05 -1.88
N PHE A 128 6.63 6.16 -2.11
CA PHE A 128 6.03 6.16 -3.45
C PHE A 128 5.52 7.54 -3.86
N ARG A 129 5.58 7.82 -5.16
CA ARG A 129 5.08 9.05 -5.79
C ARG A 129 3.56 9.18 -5.69
N TYR A 130 2.85 8.06 -5.79
CA TYR A 130 1.41 7.97 -5.64
C TYR A 130 1.13 7.12 -4.41
N ARG A 131 0.59 7.72 -3.34
CA ARG A 131 0.31 7.04 -2.07
C ARG A 131 -0.90 6.11 -2.15
N CYS A 132 -0.72 5.06 -2.95
CA CYS A 132 -1.58 3.90 -3.00
C CYS A 132 -0.68 2.68 -3.24
N SER A 133 -0.74 1.73 -2.31
CA SER A 133 0.14 0.56 -2.30
C SER A 133 -0.10 -0.31 -3.53
N TYR A 134 0.98 -0.64 -4.24
CA TYR A 134 0.94 -1.58 -5.37
C TYR A 134 0.43 -2.99 -4.99
N LEU A 135 0.36 -3.32 -3.70
CA LEU A 135 -0.21 -4.58 -3.21
C LEU A 135 -1.73 -4.65 -3.33
N ILE A 136 -2.40 -3.57 -3.75
CA ILE A 136 -3.78 -3.64 -4.26
C ILE A 136 -3.90 -4.60 -5.47
N TYR A 137 -2.81 -4.86 -6.19
CA TYR A 137 -2.75 -5.84 -7.28
C TYR A 137 -2.35 -7.25 -6.83
N SER A 138 -2.11 -7.46 -5.53
CA SER A 138 -1.65 -8.75 -5.02
C SER A 138 -2.74 -9.82 -5.10
N SER A 139 -2.31 -11.08 -5.18
CA SER A 139 -3.22 -12.23 -5.05
C SER A 139 -3.97 -12.22 -3.72
N SER A 140 -3.32 -11.79 -2.63
CA SER A 140 -3.93 -11.64 -1.30
C SER A 140 -5.13 -10.71 -1.32
N PHE A 141 -5.01 -9.53 -1.94
CA PHE A 141 -6.12 -8.59 -2.08
C PHE A 141 -7.23 -9.16 -2.98
N MET A 142 -6.86 -9.78 -4.10
CA MET A 142 -7.83 -10.37 -5.03
C MET A 142 -8.62 -11.54 -4.42
N ALA A 143 -8.03 -12.24 -3.45
CA ALA A 143 -8.63 -13.37 -2.74
C ALA A 143 -9.49 -12.97 -1.51
N PHE A 144 -9.69 -11.67 -1.28
CA PHE A 144 -10.62 -11.18 -0.28
C PHE A 144 -12.04 -11.73 -0.49
N PRO A 145 -12.80 -11.98 0.59
CA PRO A 145 -14.25 -12.14 0.47
C PRO A 145 -14.85 -10.96 -0.31
N GLU A 146 -15.75 -11.23 -1.26
CA GLU A 146 -16.29 -10.21 -2.18
C GLU A 146 -16.88 -8.99 -1.47
N ILE A 147 -17.53 -9.22 -0.31
CA ILE A 147 -18.10 -8.14 0.52
C ILE A 147 -17.02 -7.19 1.05
N LEU A 148 -15.87 -7.72 1.47
CA LEU A 148 -14.74 -6.91 1.94
C LEU A 148 -14.06 -6.20 0.77
N LYS A 149 -13.78 -6.93 -0.32
CA LYS A 149 -13.14 -6.36 -1.51
C LYS A 149 -13.93 -5.18 -2.08
N SER A 150 -15.24 -5.34 -2.22
CA SER A 150 -16.13 -4.28 -2.70
C SER A 150 -16.17 -3.10 -1.73
N SER A 151 -16.24 -3.36 -0.43
CA SER A 151 -16.20 -2.32 0.61
C SER A 151 -14.90 -1.50 0.54
N VAL A 152 -13.74 -2.15 0.40
CA VAL A 152 -12.44 -1.49 0.27
C VAL A 152 -12.35 -0.67 -1.02
N ILE A 153 -12.75 -1.22 -2.17
CA ILE A 153 -12.73 -0.49 -3.45
C ILE A 153 -13.63 0.76 -3.37
N ASN A 154 -14.84 0.62 -2.85
CA ASN A 154 -15.77 1.74 -2.70
C ASN A 154 -15.20 2.80 -1.75
N ARG A 155 -14.63 2.38 -0.62
CA ARG A 155 -14.03 3.29 0.34
C ARG A 155 -12.82 4.04 -0.26
N ILE A 156 -11.99 3.37 -1.06
CA ILE A 156 -10.91 4.05 -1.81
C ILE A 156 -11.49 5.10 -2.76
N LYS A 157 -12.54 4.79 -3.52
CA LYS A 157 -13.19 5.76 -4.41
C LYS A 157 -13.71 6.97 -3.64
N GLU A 158 -14.32 6.77 -2.49
CA GLU A 158 -14.78 7.86 -1.61
C GLU A 158 -13.62 8.74 -1.15
N VAL A 159 -12.51 8.15 -0.69
CA VAL A 159 -11.32 8.89 -0.25
C VAL A 159 -10.68 9.69 -1.38
N LEU A 160 -10.65 9.11 -2.58
CA LEU A 160 -10.08 9.75 -3.77
C LEU A 160 -11.05 10.72 -4.47
N SER A 161 -12.33 10.74 -4.08
CA SER A 161 -13.30 11.69 -4.60
C SER A 161 -12.90 13.12 -4.26
N LEU A 162 -13.12 14.03 -5.22
CA LEU A 162 -12.89 15.46 -5.05
C LEU A 162 -14.15 16.20 -4.54
N GLU A 163 -15.29 15.51 -4.50
CA GLU A 163 -16.58 16.10 -4.10
C GLU A 163 -16.75 16.16 -2.58
N SER A 164 -16.00 15.35 -1.84
CA SER A 164 -16.08 15.30 -0.38
C SER A 164 -14.70 15.20 0.26
N VAL A 165 -14.52 15.94 1.35
CA VAL A 165 -13.33 15.81 2.20
C VAL A 165 -13.56 14.62 3.14
N GLN A 166 -12.68 13.64 3.06
CA GLN A 166 -12.70 12.47 3.93
C GLN A 166 -11.75 12.69 5.11
N LEU A 167 -12.30 12.64 6.32
CA LEU A 167 -11.57 12.92 7.54
C LEU A 167 -10.43 11.92 7.75
N GLY A 168 -9.22 12.42 8.02
CA GLY A 168 -8.01 11.62 8.18
C GLY A 168 -7.27 11.28 6.87
N TYR A 169 -7.71 11.81 5.72
CA TYR A 169 -7.04 11.67 4.42
C TYR A 169 -6.66 13.02 3.79
N GLU A 170 -6.60 14.07 4.59
CA GLU A 170 -6.28 15.45 4.17
C GLU A 170 -4.85 15.58 3.63
N TYR A 171 -3.97 14.65 4.00
CA TYR A 171 -2.60 14.59 3.48
C TYR A 171 -2.56 14.28 1.97
N LEU A 172 -3.59 13.62 1.42
CA LEU A 172 -3.73 13.37 -0.02
C LEU A 172 -4.30 14.61 -0.71
N GLN A 173 -3.43 15.37 -1.38
CA GLN A 173 -3.84 16.55 -2.14
C GLN A 173 -4.67 16.17 -3.38
N ASN A 174 -5.52 17.08 -3.84
CA ASN A 174 -6.45 16.84 -4.96
C ASN A 174 -5.78 16.31 -6.24
N GLN A 175 -4.58 16.82 -6.57
CA GLN A 175 -3.85 16.35 -7.76
C GLN A 175 -3.40 14.89 -7.61
N GLU A 176 -2.96 14.50 -6.42
CA GLU A 176 -2.57 13.13 -6.13
C GLU A 176 -3.77 12.20 -6.08
N LYS A 177 -4.87 12.62 -5.44
CA LYS A 177 -6.13 11.86 -5.44
C LYS A 177 -6.59 11.54 -6.87
N LYS A 178 -6.62 12.56 -7.73
CA LYS A 178 -6.95 12.40 -9.15
C LYS A 178 -5.99 11.45 -9.86
N ALA A 179 -4.68 11.57 -9.63
CA ALA A 179 -3.70 10.70 -10.27
C ALA A 179 -3.88 9.23 -9.84
N ILE A 180 -4.07 8.96 -8.55
CA ILE A 180 -4.33 7.60 -8.05
C ILE A 180 -5.63 7.05 -8.65
N PHE A 181 -6.70 7.86 -8.66
CA PHE A 181 -7.99 7.45 -9.22
C PHE A 181 -7.88 7.05 -10.70
N GLU A 182 -7.21 7.89 -11.51
CA GLU A 182 -6.98 7.60 -12.93
C GLU A 182 -6.15 6.33 -13.13
N ILE A 183 -5.06 6.15 -12.37
CA ILE A 183 -4.23 4.94 -12.43
C ILE A 183 -5.09 3.71 -12.14
N LEU A 184 -5.80 3.70 -11.00
CA LEU A 184 -6.63 2.56 -10.60
C LEU A 184 -7.74 2.26 -11.60
N SER A 185 -8.39 3.28 -12.16
CA SER A 185 -9.44 3.10 -13.17
C SER A 185 -8.95 2.42 -14.44
N GLU A 186 -7.68 2.62 -14.80
CA GLU A 186 -7.07 2.00 -15.98
C GLU A 186 -6.42 0.64 -15.68
N THR A 187 -5.91 0.43 -14.46
CA THR A 187 -5.04 -0.73 -14.15
C THR A 187 -5.62 -1.75 -13.16
N LEU A 188 -6.72 -1.43 -12.47
CA LEU A 188 -7.42 -2.32 -11.53
C LEU A 188 -8.80 -2.72 -12.08
N PRO A 189 -9.00 -3.98 -12.52
CA PRO A 189 -10.32 -4.43 -12.98
C PRO A 189 -11.39 -4.29 -11.90
N GLY A 190 -12.52 -3.64 -12.24
CA GLY A 190 -13.64 -3.43 -11.33
C GLY A 190 -13.48 -2.24 -10.37
N PHE A 191 -12.42 -1.45 -10.52
CA PHE A 191 -12.38 -0.07 -10.02
C PHE A 191 -13.23 0.83 -10.92
#